data_AF-A0A1Y3ACB3-F1
#
_entry.id   AF-A0A1Y3ACB3-F1
#
_cell.length_a   1.000
_cell.length_b   1.000
_cell.length_c   1.000
_cell.angle_alpha   90.00
_cell.angle_beta   90.00
_cell.angle_gamma   90.00
#
_symmetry.space_group_name_H-M   'P 1'
#
loop_
_entity.id
_entity.type
_entity.pdbx_description
1 polymer ?
#
loop_
_entity_poly.entity_id
_entity_poly.type
_entity_poly.pdbx_seq_one_letter_code
_entity_poly.pdbx_strand_id
1 'polypeptide(L)' 'MDADEPSPAADRHDDPPTVAEAVVDAMLDRGVDTVFGIPGKQTLPLNRALADRDARFVVARHETAVPH' A
#
# COMPACT_ATOMS: atom_id res chain seq x y z
N MET A 1 -2.23 30.28 -28.79
CA MET A 1 -1.93 28.95 -29.36
C MET A 1 -0.74 28.45 -28.58
N ASP A 2 -1.07 27.55 -27.66
CA ASP A 2 -0.25 26.55 -26.96
C ASP A 2 0.92 27.06 -26.13
N ALA A 3 0.57 27.56 -24.94
CA ALA A 3 1.47 27.58 -23.79
C ALA A 3 1.17 26.35 -22.92
N ASP A 4 2.23 25.65 -22.53
CA ASP A 4 2.30 24.63 -21.47
C ASP A 4 1.39 23.41 -21.62
N GLU A 5 1.83 22.46 -22.44
CA GLU A 5 1.44 21.06 -22.26
C GLU A 5 2.19 20.51 -21.02
N PRO A 6 1.50 20.12 -19.94
CA PRO A 6 2.18 19.58 -18.77
C PRO A 6 2.80 18.22 -19.13
N SER A 7 4.13 18.14 -19.00
CA SER A 7 4.89 16.92 -19.21
C SER A 7 4.42 15.79 -18.27
N PRO A 8 4.17 14.56 -18.75
CA PRO A 8 3.64 13.44 -17.94
C PRO A 8 4.69 12.79 -17.03
N ALA A 9 5.74 13.52 -16.63
CA ALA A 9 6.85 13.01 -15.83
C ALA A 9 6.85 13.52 -14.38
N ALA A 10 5.73 14.06 -13.90
CA ALA A 10 5.56 14.36 -12.48
C ALA A 10 5.31 13.05 -11.71
N ASP A 11 6.11 12.85 -10.67
CA ASP A 11 6.06 11.75 -9.69
C ASP A 11 6.69 10.40 -10.06
N ARG A 12 7.93 10.41 -10.56
CA ARG A 12 8.85 9.33 -10.15
C ARG A 12 9.30 9.66 -8.72
N HIS A 13 8.71 9.01 -7.73
CA HIS A 13 9.11 9.16 -6.32
C HIS A 13 10.53 8.60 -6.16
N ASP A 14 11.56 9.45 -6.36
CA ASP A 14 12.95 9.20 -5.97
C ASP A 14 13.15 9.37 -4.45
N ASP A 15 12.06 9.56 -3.69
CA ASP A 15 12.09 9.51 -2.24
C ASP A 15 12.33 8.07 -1.76
N PRO A 16 13.14 7.88 -0.72
CA PRO A 16 13.31 6.55 -0.13
C PRO A 16 11.96 6.02 0.36
N PRO A 17 11.68 4.71 0.17
CA PRO A 17 10.40 4.14 0.54
C PRO A 17 10.15 4.33 2.03
N THR A 18 8.89 4.61 2.37
CA THR A 18 8.46 4.60 3.76
C THR A 18 8.61 3.19 4.34
N VAL A 19 8.66 3.09 5.67
CA VAL A 19 8.70 1.78 6.35
C VAL A 19 7.50 0.91 5.95
N ALA A 20 6.34 1.51 5.72
CA ALA A 20 5.15 0.80 5.29
C ALA A 20 5.33 0.14 3.91
N GLU A 21 5.86 0.89 2.95
CA GLU A 21 6.14 0.38 1.60
C GLU A 21 7.22 -0.70 1.63
N ALA A 22 8.33 -0.47 2.32
CA ALA A 22 9.40 -1.45 2.45
C ALA A 22 8.92 -2.77 3.08
N VAL A 23 7.98 -2.71 4.04
CA VAL A 23 7.36 -3.91 4.62
C VAL A 23 6.48 -4.63 3.59
N VAL A 24 5.65 -3.91 2.84
CA VAL A 24 4.78 -4.52 1.82
C VAL A 24 5.59 -5.15 0.70
N ASP A 25 6.63 -4.46 0.20
CA ASP A 25 7.54 -4.99 -0.82
C ASP A 25 8.19 -6.29 -0.31
N ALA A 26 8.67 -6.31 0.95
CA ALA A 26 9.24 -7.51 1.55
C ALA A 26 8.23 -8.65 1.73
N MET A 27 6.95 -8.36 1.94
CA MET A 27 5.88 -9.37 2.00
C MET A 27 5.63 -9.97 0.60
N LEU A 28 5.52 -9.13 -0.43
CA LEU A 28 5.29 -9.55 -1.81
C LEU A 28 6.45 -10.39 -2.37
N ASP A 29 7.70 -10.00 -2.08
CA ASP A 29 8.89 -10.76 -2.44
C ASP A 29 8.89 -12.20 -1.87
N ARG A 30 8.14 -12.42 -0.79
CA ARG A 30 7.97 -13.72 -0.13
C ARG A 30 6.69 -14.45 -0.58
N GLY A 31 5.97 -13.91 -1.55
CA GLY A 31 4.70 -14.45 -2.04
C GLY A 31 3.52 -14.19 -1.10
N VAL A 32 3.64 -13.27 -0.16
CA VAL A 32 2.52 -12.87 0.72
C VAL A 32 1.76 -11.74 0.06
N ASP A 33 0.79 -12.11 -0.78
CA ASP A 33 -0.05 -11.17 -1.53
C ASP A 33 -1.37 -10.80 -0.82
N THR A 34 -1.75 -11.53 0.22
CA THR A 34 -3.04 -11.37 0.90
C THR A 34 -2.84 -11.11 2.39
N VAL A 35 -3.45 -10.04 2.90
CA VAL A 35 -3.38 -9.61 4.29
C VAL A 35 -4.80 -9.50 4.86
N PHE A 36 -5.01 -10.08 6.03
CA PHE A 36 -6.27 -9.99 6.78
C PHE A 36 -6.12 -8.99 7.93
N GLY A 37 -7.11 -8.13 8.15
CA GLY A 37 -7.01 -7.15 9.22
C GLY A 37 -8.24 -6.25 9.39
N ILE A 38 -8.11 -5.28 10.28
CA ILE A 38 -9.09 -4.21 10.48
C ILE A 38 -8.42 -2.86 10.24
N PRO A 39 -8.99 -1.99 9.39
CA PRO A 39 -8.42 -0.67 9.15
C PRO A 39 -8.54 0.21 10.40
N GLY A 40 -7.48 0.93 10.71
CA GLY A 40 -7.41 1.86 11.83
C GLY A 40 -6.49 3.03 11.52
N LYS A 41 -6.61 4.11 12.30
CA LYS A 41 -5.81 5.33 12.09
C LYS A 41 -4.30 5.06 12.11
N GLN A 42 -3.86 4.14 12.96
CA GLN A 42 -2.45 3.75 13.10
C GLN A 42 -1.98 2.84 11.96
N THR A 43 -2.87 2.05 11.37
CA THR A 43 -2.55 1.15 10.25
C THR A 43 -2.72 1.81 8.89
N LEU A 44 -3.19 3.07 8.84
CA LEU A 44 -3.47 3.77 7.60
C LEU A 44 -2.26 3.87 6.65
N PRO A 45 -1.02 4.15 7.09
CA PRO A 45 0.14 4.12 6.20
C PRO A 45 0.37 2.74 5.56
N LEU A 46 0.22 1.66 6.34
CA LEU A 46 0.37 0.29 5.85
C LEU A 46 -0.76 -0.09 4.88
N ASN A 47 -2.00 0.26 5.20
CA ASN A 47 -3.16 -0.01 4.33
C ASN A 47 -3.05 0.73 2.99
N ARG A 48 -2.44 1.93 2.98
CA ARG A 48 -2.13 2.65 1.73
C ARG A 48 -1.07 1.93 0.94
N ALA A 49 0.06 1.59 1.56
CA ALA A 49 1.12 0.82 0.90
C ALA A 49 0.59 -0.50 0.31
N LEU A 50 -0.30 -1.21 1.02
CA LEU A 50 -0.97 -2.42 0.53
C LEU A 50 -1.92 -2.16 -0.64
N ALA A 51 -2.48 -0.97 -0.78
CA ALA A 51 -3.36 -0.60 -1.89
C ALA A 51 -2.57 -0.06 -3.10
N ASP A 52 -1.43 0.59 -2.84
CA ASP A 52 -0.54 1.15 -3.85
C ASP A 52 0.35 0.06 -4.50
N ARG A 53 0.55 -1.06 -3.81
CA ARG A 53 1.08 -2.30 -4.37
C ARG A 53 -0.12 -3.23 -4.63
N ASP A 54 -0.08 -4.11 -5.62
CA ASP A 54 -1.20 -5.03 -5.95
C ASP A 54 -1.40 -6.14 -4.89
N ALA A 55 -1.41 -5.79 -3.60
CA ALA A 55 -1.70 -6.68 -2.48
C ALA A 55 -3.19 -6.63 -2.11
N ARG A 56 -3.75 -7.79 -1.76
CA ARG A 56 -5.14 -7.91 -1.35
C ARG A 56 -5.28 -7.69 0.16
N PHE A 57 -6.04 -6.67 0.55
CA PHE A 57 -6.43 -6.47 1.96
C PHE A 57 -7.86 -6.96 2.23
N VAL A 58 -8.02 -8.02 3.01
CA VAL A 58 -9.30 -8.60 3.41
C VAL A 58 -9.70 -8.05 4.78
N VAL A 59 -10.77 -7.25 4.79
CA VAL A 59 -11.26 -6.60 6.01
C VAL A 59 -12.13 -7.56 6.82
N ALA A 60 -11.74 -7.81 8.07
CA ALA A 60 -12.56 -8.53 9.03
C ALA A 60 -13.60 -7.62 9.69
N ARG A 61 -14.74 -8.19 10.12
CA ARG A 61 -15.74 -7.48 10.94
C ARG A 61 -15.29 -7.30 12.38
N HIS A 62 -14.52 -8.25 12.90
CA HIS A 62 -13.98 -8.27 14.25
C HIS A 62 -12.58 -8.87 14.20
N GLU A 63 -11.66 -8.33 14.98
CA GLU A 63 -10.25 -8.72 15.04
C GLU A 63 -10.07 -10.22 15.32
N THR A 64 -11.01 -10.83 16.06
CA THR A 64 -11.01 -12.27 16.36
C THR A 64 -11.18 -13.14 15.12
N ALA A 65 -11.70 -12.61 14.01
CA ALA A 65 -11.83 -13.34 12.75
C ALA A 65 -10.59 -13.25 11.85
N VAL A 66 -9.60 -12.40 12.19
CA VAL A 66 -8.36 -12.27 11.40
C VAL A 66 -7.48 -13.54 11.42
N PRO A 67 -7.31 -14.26 12.55
CA PRO A 67 -6.47 -15.46 12.59
C PRO A 67 -7.18 -16.77 12.19
N HIS A 68 -8.46 -16.75 11.81
CA HIS A 68 -9.29 -17.95 11.55
C HIS A 68 -9.67 -18.09 10.07
#